data_AF-A0A960ERX4-F1
#
_entry.id   AF-A0A960ERX4-F1
#
_cell.length_a   1.000
_cell.length_b   1.000
_cell.length_c   1.000
_cell.angle_alpha   90.00
_cell.angle_beta   90.00
_cell.angle_gamma   90.00
#
_symmetry.space_group_name_H-M   'P 1'
#
loop_
_entity.id
_entity.type
_entity.pdbx_description
1 polymer ?
#
loop_
_entity_poly.entity_id
_entity_poly.type
_entity_poly.pdbx_seq_one_letter_code
_entity_poly.pdbx_strand_id
1 'polypeptide(L)'
;MKRFWSNLAVQLGKRAGLVSVVGLIITLVLGLGIPKLQFATGQDSYLNKNDQVAKDNVAYQDLFGGQLMVVLFTMDEGHKVSELMEKGNRAKIEAAAAKIAGSPEVEAVLTPADTLNFSASLLSFSPETAAKIAKATASAATQGPVAYQKAFDDAVKALPADKQFEPLAAIGKLTLDAASEFDKKNATDPKATAEEKAAAKASIKVRESDLAATTERVGPFLLDAANNPRTLDNPEWVDVLLHDNEGKIRKPLRSSFFDDRHAQMIVRLVGNADIETEGQGAIAVKKAFEDVKLDGATTVVTGAPVLLKDINDYLRGGILSLGAIAIAIMVVILLVFFDVRWRLLPLAVIIVGVTWAFGLAGYLGIPLSVVTIAGLPVMLGVGIDYAIQ
;
A
#
# COMPACT_ATOMS: atom_id res chain seq x y z
N MET A 1 -4.94 -18.93 -59.84
CA MET A 1 -4.33 -17.87 -59.02
C MET A 1 -3.31 -17.00 -59.77
N LYS A 2 -2.31 -17.53 -60.49
CA LYS A 2 -1.26 -16.71 -61.16
C LYS A 2 -1.78 -15.61 -62.10
N ARG A 3 -2.78 -15.90 -62.94
CA ARG A 3 -3.40 -14.91 -63.86
C ARG A 3 -4.13 -13.77 -63.14
N PHE A 4 -4.77 -14.06 -62.00
CA PHE A 4 -5.46 -13.06 -61.19
C PHE A 4 -4.46 -12.06 -60.60
N TRP A 5 -3.41 -12.54 -59.94
CA TRP A 5 -2.37 -11.70 -59.35
C TRP A 5 -1.59 -10.91 -60.40
N SER A 6 -1.30 -11.52 -61.56
CA SER A 6 -0.65 -10.82 -62.67
C SER A 6 -1.50 -9.69 -63.24
N ASN A 7 -2.80 -9.92 -63.43
CA ASN A 7 -3.71 -8.88 -63.90
C ASN A 7 -3.87 -7.74 -62.89
N LEU A 8 -3.97 -8.09 -61.60
CA LEU A 8 -4.05 -7.12 -60.51
C LEU A 8 -2.80 -6.23 -60.45
N ALA A 9 -1.61 -6.83 -60.50
CA ALA A 9 -0.34 -6.11 -60.48
C ALA A 9 -0.20 -5.15 -61.67
N VAL A 10 -0.56 -5.58 -62.88
CA VAL A 10 -0.52 -4.73 -64.08
C VAL A 10 -1.52 -3.58 -63.99
N GLN A 11 -2.72 -3.81 -63.48
CA GLN A 11 -3.73 -2.75 -63.31
C GLN A 11 -3.33 -1.73 -62.23
N LEU A 12 -2.78 -2.19 -61.11
CA LEU A 12 -2.26 -1.33 -60.05
C LEU A 12 -1.04 -0.52 -60.52
N GLY A 13 -0.12 -1.16 -61.27
CA GLY A 13 1.06 -0.50 -61.81
C GLY A 13 0.73 0.63 -62.80
N LYS A 14 -0.30 0.45 -63.63
CA LYS A 14 -0.80 1.52 -64.54
C LYS A 14 -1.34 2.74 -63.80
N ARG A 15 -1.71 2.60 -62.52
CA ARG A 15 -2.26 3.65 -61.68
C ARG A 15 -1.40 3.90 -60.44
N ALA A 16 -0.08 3.72 -60.55
CA ALA A 16 0.84 3.78 -59.42
C ALA A 16 0.66 5.04 -58.54
N GLY A 17 0.51 6.23 -59.14
CA GLY A 17 0.28 7.47 -58.39
C GLY A 17 -1.00 7.45 -57.53
N LEU A 18 -2.12 6.97 -58.09
CA LEU A 18 -3.37 6.82 -57.36
C LEU A 18 -3.24 5.77 -56.25
N VAL A 19 -2.58 4.65 -56.54
CA VAL A 19 -2.35 3.57 -55.56
C VAL A 19 -1.51 4.05 -54.39
N SER A 20 -0.46 4.84 -54.63
CA SER A 20 0.36 5.44 -53.58
C SER A 20 -0.42 6.42 -52.71
N VAL A 21 -1.26 7.28 -53.31
CA VAL A 21 -2.12 8.21 -52.56
C VAL A 21 -3.12 7.45 -51.69
N VAL A 22 -3.80 6.44 -52.24
CA VAL A 22 -4.74 5.60 -51.49
C VAL A 22 -4.02 4.86 -50.36
N GLY A 23 -2.85 4.28 -50.62
CA GLY A 23 -2.04 3.61 -49.60
C GLY A 23 -1.61 4.56 -48.49
N LEU A 24 -1.23 5.80 -48.81
CA LEU A 24 -0.87 6.82 -47.84
C LEU A 24 -2.08 7.22 -46.99
N ILE A 25 -3.26 7.41 -47.61
CA ILE A 25 -4.51 7.68 -46.88
C ILE A 25 -4.84 6.55 -45.92
N ILE A 26 -4.78 5.29 -46.38
CA ILE A 26 -5.02 4.11 -45.52
C ILE A 26 -4.01 4.09 -44.36
N THR A 27 -2.75 4.38 -44.63
CA THR A 27 -1.70 4.42 -43.60
C THR A 27 -1.96 5.51 -42.57
N LEU A 28 -2.37 6.70 -43.00
CA LEU A 28 -2.73 7.78 -42.07
C LEU A 28 -3.95 7.42 -41.24
N VAL A 29 -4.99 6.86 -41.86
CA VAL A 29 -6.21 6.42 -41.16
C VAL A 29 -5.87 5.33 -40.14
N LEU A 30 -5.14 4.29 -40.53
CA LEU A 30 -4.71 3.24 -39.59
C LEU A 30 -3.78 3.79 -38.51
N GLY A 31 -2.89 4.73 -38.85
CA GLY A 31 -2.03 5.42 -37.90
C GLY A 31 -2.79 6.12 -36.77
N LEU A 32 -4.00 6.65 -37.03
CA LEU A 32 -4.87 7.23 -36.00
C LEU A 32 -5.42 6.20 -35.00
N GLY A 33 -5.28 4.90 -35.30
CA GLY A 33 -5.56 3.81 -34.38
C GLY A 33 -4.45 3.55 -33.36
N ILE A 34 -3.20 3.96 -33.63
CA ILE A 34 -2.06 3.71 -32.74
C ILE A 34 -2.24 4.35 -31.35
N PRO A 35 -2.70 5.61 -31.21
CA PRO A 35 -2.96 6.20 -29.89
C PRO A 35 -4.07 5.49 -29.09
N LYS A 36 -4.88 4.63 -29.74
CA LYS A 36 -5.96 3.87 -29.11
C LYS A 36 -5.51 2.49 -28.61
N LEU A 37 -4.23 2.16 -28.74
CA LEU A 37 -3.68 0.89 -28.25
C LEU A 37 -3.84 0.79 -26.73
N GLN A 38 -4.46 -0.30 -26.30
CA GLN A 38 -4.60 -0.64 -24.89
C GLN A 38 -3.44 -1.55 -24.47
N PHE A 39 -2.78 -1.23 -23.36
CA PHE A 39 -1.68 -2.04 -22.83
C PHE A 39 -2.19 -2.87 -21.66
N ALA A 40 -2.23 -4.19 -21.84
CA ALA A 40 -2.65 -5.16 -20.84
C ALA A 40 -1.43 -5.74 -20.15
N THR A 41 -0.92 -5.00 -19.16
CA THR A 41 0.26 -5.39 -18.36
C THR A 41 -0.12 -5.87 -16.96
N GLY A 42 -1.42 -5.97 -16.66
CA GLY A 42 -1.95 -6.26 -15.32
C GLY A 42 -2.21 -7.73 -15.11
N GLN A 43 -2.23 -8.13 -13.84
CA GLN A 43 -2.41 -9.52 -13.43
C GLN A 43 -3.76 -10.09 -13.89
N ASP A 44 -4.81 -9.26 -13.97
CA ASP A 44 -6.14 -9.65 -14.45
C ASP A 44 -6.18 -10.04 -15.94
N SER A 45 -5.17 -9.62 -16.71
CA SER A 45 -5.04 -10.00 -18.13
C SER A 45 -4.61 -11.45 -18.29
N TYR A 46 -4.06 -12.06 -17.24
CA TYR A 46 -3.64 -13.46 -17.20
C TYR A 46 -4.68 -14.38 -16.57
N LEU A 47 -5.74 -13.82 -15.95
CA LEU A 47 -6.78 -14.58 -15.27
C LEU A 47 -8.02 -14.71 -16.15
N ASN A 48 -8.62 -15.90 -16.18
CA ASN A 48 -9.90 -16.11 -16.81
C ASN A 48 -11.01 -15.50 -15.93
N LYS A 49 -11.70 -14.46 -16.43
CA LYS A 49 -12.77 -13.75 -15.70
C LYS A 49 -13.93 -14.64 -15.24
N ASN A 50 -14.12 -15.80 -15.89
CA ASN A 50 -15.17 -16.73 -15.52
C ASN A 50 -14.79 -17.66 -14.37
N ASP A 51 -13.51 -17.72 -14.01
CA ASP A 51 -12.99 -18.59 -12.97
C ASP A 51 -13.42 -18.11 -11.58
N GLN A 52 -13.60 -19.04 -10.64
CA GLN A 52 -14.11 -18.69 -9.31
C GLN A 52 -13.17 -17.74 -8.57
N VAL A 53 -11.85 -17.96 -8.73
CA VAL A 53 -10.81 -17.11 -8.13
C VAL A 53 -10.94 -15.65 -8.58
N ALA A 54 -11.25 -15.41 -9.86
CA ALA A 54 -11.43 -14.06 -10.38
C ALA A 54 -12.66 -13.38 -9.77
N LYS A 55 -13.78 -14.12 -9.63
CA LYS A 55 -15.01 -13.60 -9.01
C LYS A 55 -14.83 -13.31 -7.51
N ASP A 56 -14.18 -14.20 -6.79
CA ASP A 56 -13.89 -14.03 -5.37
C ASP A 56 -12.97 -12.84 -5.14
N ASN A 57 -11.97 -12.63 -6.01
CA ASN A 57 -11.09 -11.47 -5.96
C ASN A 57 -11.86 -10.15 -6.20
N VAL A 58 -12.76 -10.11 -7.19
CA VAL A 58 -13.60 -8.92 -7.44
C VAL A 58 -14.48 -8.60 -6.23
N ALA A 59 -15.17 -9.61 -5.68
CA ALA A 59 -16.01 -9.44 -4.50
C ALA A 59 -15.21 -9.02 -3.25
N TYR A 60 -14.00 -9.55 -3.09
CA TYR A 60 -13.08 -9.11 -2.04
C TYR A 60 -12.74 -7.63 -2.19
N GLN A 61 -12.37 -7.19 -3.39
CA GLN A 61 -11.97 -5.80 -3.61
C GLN A 61 -13.13 -4.81 -3.49
N ASP A 62 -14.36 -5.21 -3.81
CA ASP A 62 -15.55 -4.39 -3.59
C ASP A 62 -15.83 -4.14 -2.09
N LEU A 63 -15.51 -5.11 -1.23
CA LEU A 63 -15.76 -5.03 0.21
C LEU A 63 -14.59 -4.43 0.99
N PHE A 64 -13.36 -4.71 0.56
CA PHE A 64 -12.15 -4.42 1.31
C PHE A 64 -11.21 -3.45 0.60
N GLY A 65 -11.58 -2.91 -0.57
CA GLY A 65 -10.75 -2.03 -1.38
C GLY A 65 -9.65 -2.78 -2.15
N GLY A 66 -8.90 -2.02 -2.96
CA GLY A 66 -7.90 -2.54 -3.88
C GLY A 66 -6.52 -2.74 -3.26
N GLN A 67 -5.49 -2.51 -4.07
CA GLN A 67 -4.11 -2.69 -3.66
C GLN A 67 -3.72 -1.72 -2.53
N LEU A 68 -2.85 -2.21 -1.64
CA LEU A 68 -2.26 -1.40 -0.59
C LEU A 68 -0.98 -0.73 -1.07
N MET A 69 -0.88 0.52 -0.69
CA MET A 69 0.34 1.30 -0.68
C MET A 69 0.77 1.58 0.75
N VAL A 70 2.07 1.75 0.94
CA VAL A 70 2.66 1.99 2.24
C VAL A 70 3.62 3.16 2.14
N VAL A 71 3.55 4.06 3.12
CA VAL A 71 4.57 5.09 3.33
C VAL A 71 5.33 4.72 4.59
N LEU A 72 6.59 4.36 4.42
CA LEU A 72 7.49 4.00 5.50
C LEU A 72 8.16 5.26 6.03
N PHE A 73 8.13 5.44 7.35
CA PHE A 73 8.86 6.45 8.08
C PHE A 73 10.04 5.78 8.78
N THR A 74 11.25 6.28 8.52
CA THR A 74 12.47 5.81 9.18
C THR A 74 13.09 6.98 9.94
N MET A 75 13.16 6.88 11.25
CA MET A 75 13.80 7.88 12.11
C MET A 75 15.32 7.82 11.96
N ASP A 76 15.94 8.99 11.92
CA ASP A 76 17.39 9.14 11.89
C ASP A 76 18.02 8.63 13.20
N GLU A 77 19.34 8.42 13.21
CA GLU A 77 20.03 7.99 14.43
C GLU A 77 19.84 9.00 15.57
N GLY A 78 19.39 8.51 16.73
CA GLY A 78 19.08 9.35 17.90
C GLY A 78 17.62 9.81 17.98
N HIS A 79 16.83 9.65 16.91
CA HIS A 79 15.41 10.00 16.88
C HIS A 79 14.50 8.78 17.08
N LYS A 80 13.30 9.00 17.63
CA LYS A 80 12.30 7.96 17.93
C LYS A 80 10.97 8.19 17.22
N VAL A 81 10.24 7.11 16.92
CA VAL A 81 8.92 7.17 16.26
C VAL A 81 7.88 7.99 17.02
N SER A 82 8.05 8.18 18.33
CA SER A 82 7.23 9.10 19.12
C SER A 82 7.31 10.54 18.62
N GLU A 83 8.45 10.96 18.05
CA GLU A 83 8.66 12.31 17.51
C GLU A 83 7.86 12.56 16.22
N LEU A 84 7.34 11.50 15.57
CA LEU A 84 6.37 11.67 14.48
C LEU A 84 5.05 12.27 14.98
N MET A 85 4.72 12.08 16.27
CA MET A 85 3.50 12.61 16.89
C MET A 85 3.65 14.05 17.33
N GLU A 86 4.88 14.59 17.37
CA GLU A 86 5.09 16.01 17.64
C GLU A 86 4.36 16.87 16.62
N LYS A 87 3.84 18.00 17.08
CA LYS A 87 2.96 18.88 16.29
C LYS A 87 3.51 19.22 14.90
N GLY A 88 4.83 19.41 14.78
CA GLY A 88 5.49 19.72 13.51
C GLY A 88 5.38 18.57 12.49
N ASN A 89 5.87 17.39 12.86
CA ASN A 89 5.82 16.20 12.01
C ASN A 89 4.38 15.73 11.76
N ARG A 90 3.57 15.68 12.82
CA ARG A 90 2.18 15.23 12.76
C ARG A 90 1.35 16.06 11.78
N ALA A 91 1.45 17.40 11.85
CA ALA A 91 0.70 18.27 10.94
C ALA A 91 1.12 18.09 9.47
N LYS A 92 2.41 17.84 9.19
CA LYS A 92 2.90 17.56 7.84
C LYS A 92 2.35 16.23 7.31
N ILE A 93 2.35 15.18 8.16
CA ILE A 93 1.80 13.86 7.82
C ILE A 93 0.29 13.94 7.59
N GLU A 94 -0.46 14.60 8.49
CA GLU A 94 -1.91 14.77 8.37
C GLU A 94 -2.29 15.57 7.11
N ALA A 95 -1.53 16.61 6.78
CA ALA A 95 -1.74 17.37 5.55
C ALA A 95 -1.50 16.52 4.28
N ALA A 96 -0.43 15.71 4.27
CA ALA A 96 -0.17 14.78 3.19
C ALA A 96 -1.26 13.70 3.08
N ALA A 97 -1.68 13.14 4.22
CA ALA A 97 -2.76 12.16 4.31
C ALA A 97 -4.09 12.73 3.80
N ALA A 98 -4.45 13.96 4.17
CA ALA A 98 -5.66 14.63 3.69
C ALA A 98 -5.64 14.86 2.18
N LYS A 99 -4.48 15.21 1.61
CA LYS A 99 -4.30 15.36 0.15
C LYS A 99 -4.47 14.02 -0.57
N ILE A 100 -3.94 12.94 0.01
CA ILE A 100 -4.08 11.58 -0.52
C ILE A 100 -5.55 11.13 -0.46
N ALA A 101 -6.21 11.29 0.69
CA ALA A 101 -7.60 10.91 0.90
C ALA A 101 -8.58 11.69 0.01
N GLY A 102 -8.20 12.89 -0.45
CA GLY A 102 -8.97 13.65 -1.43
C GLY A 102 -8.84 13.17 -2.89
N SER A 103 -7.99 12.18 -3.16
CA SER A 103 -7.79 11.63 -4.51
C SER A 103 -8.84 10.54 -4.81
N PRO A 104 -9.52 10.56 -5.97
CA PRO A 104 -10.59 9.62 -6.28
C PRO A 104 -10.12 8.16 -6.39
N GLU A 105 -8.81 7.93 -6.53
CA GLU A 105 -8.20 6.60 -6.61
C GLU A 105 -7.92 5.97 -5.23
N VAL A 106 -8.20 6.70 -4.14
CA VAL A 106 -7.90 6.28 -2.77
C VAL A 106 -9.19 6.00 -2.01
N GLU A 107 -9.29 4.81 -1.43
CA GLU A 107 -10.41 4.37 -0.60
C GLU A 107 -10.21 4.79 0.87
N ALA A 108 -8.99 4.60 1.40
CA ALA A 108 -8.71 4.91 2.80
C ALA A 108 -7.24 5.26 3.03
N VAL A 109 -7.00 6.10 4.03
CA VAL A 109 -5.67 6.43 4.55
C VAL A 109 -5.67 6.19 6.04
N LEU A 110 -4.70 5.43 6.54
CA LEU A 110 -4.51 5.15 7.96
C LEU A 110 -3.11 5.60 8.38
N THR A 111 -3.04 6.67 9.14
CA THR A 111 -1.80 7.24 9.65
C THR A 111 -1.36 6.58 10.96
N PRO A 112 -0.07 6.72 11.35
CA PRO A 112 0.39 6.34 12.68
C PRO A 112 -0.42 7.04 13.80
N ALA A 113 -0.82 8.30 13.59
CA ALA A 113 -1.62 9.06 14.55
C ALA A 113 -3.03 8.47 14.73
N ASP A 114 -3.68 8.01 13.65
CA ASP A 114 -4.99 7.36 13.71
C ASP A 114 -4.95 6.09 14.58
N THR A 115 -3.86 5.33 14.48
CA THR A 115 -3.65 4.12 15.29
C THR A 115 -3.55 4.45 16.79
N LEU A 116 -2.85 5.53 17.13
CA LEU A 116 -2.74 6.00 18.52
C LEU A 116 -4.04 6.63 19.02
N ASN A 117 -4.75 7.38 18.18
CA ASN A 117 -6.06 7.93 18.53
C ASN A 117 -7.09 6.82 18.78
N PHE A 118 -7.09 5.77 17.97
CA PHE A 118 -7.88 4.58 18.23
C PHE A 118 -7.50 3.92 19.57
N SER A 119 -6.21 3.76 19.84
CA SER A 119 -5.75 3.20 21.12
C SER A 119 -6.12 4.08 22.31
N ALA A 120 -6.04 5.40 22.15
CA ALA A 120 -6.43 6.38 23.16
C ALA A 120 -7.94 6.34 23.42
N SER A 121 -8.78 6.15 22.40
CA SER A 121 -10.24 6.07 22.56
C SER A 121 -10.69 4.81 23.31
N LEU A 122 -9.92 3.71 23.19
CA LEU A 122 -10.11 2.50 24.00
C LEU A 122 -9.81 2.72 25.50
N LEU A 123 -9.16 3.83 25.87
CA LEU A 123 -8.75 4.13 27.24
C LEU A 123 -9.66 5.17 27.93
N SER A 124 -10.93 5.31 27.61
CA SER A 124 -11.80 6.35 28.21
C SER A 124 -12.55 5.91 29.48
N PHE A 125 -12.67 6.84 30.43
CA PHE A 125 -13.68 6.84 31.48
C PHE A 125 -14.54 8.11 31.36
N SER A 126 -15.82 8.07 31.72
CA SER A 126 -16.58 9.31 31.96
C SER A 126 -15.96 10.12 33.12
N PRO A 127 -16.02 11.47 33.09
CA PRO A 127 -15.39 12.32 34.11
C PRO A 127 -15.83 12.01 35.55
N GLU A 128 -17.10 11.65 35.75
CA GLU A 128 -17.63 11.23 37.05
C GLU A 128 -17.00 9.92 37.55
N THR A 129 -16.85 8.94 36.65
CA THR A 129 -16.26 7.65 36.96
C THR A 129 -14.77 7.79 37.26
N ALA A 130 -14.05 8.59 36.45
CA ALA A 130 -12.66 8.93 36.69
C ALA A 130 -12.46 9.57 38.08
N ALA A 131 -13.26 10.57 38.45
CA ALA A 131 -13.14 11.23 39.75
C ALA A 131 -13.39 10.29 40.94
N LYS A 132 -14.35 9.35 40.82
CA LYS A 132 -14.61 8.34 41.85
C LYS A 132 -13.44 7.38 42.03
N ILE A 133 -12.88 6.88 40.93
CA ILE A 133 -11.72 5.99 40.97
C ILE A 133 -10.50 6.74 41.52
N ALA A 134 -10.24 7.98 41.08
CA ALA A 134 -9.16 8.84 41.56
C ALA A 134 -9.18 9.00 43.09
N LYS A 135 -10.36 9.27 43.65
CA LYS A 135 -10.52 9.41 45.10
C LYS A 135 -10.25 8.09 45.84
N ALA A 136 -10.66 6.97 45.27
CA ALA A 136 -10.48 5.65 45.88
C ALA A 136 -9.02 5.16 45.82
N THR A 137 -8.27 5.53 44.79
CA THR A 137 -6.88 5.10 44.60
C THR A 137 -5.84 6.06 45.19
N ALA A 138 -6.22 7.28 45.55
CA ALA A 138 -5.31 8.33 46.05
C ALA A 138 -4.41 7.89 47.21
N SER A 139 -4.93 7.16 48.20
CA SER A 139 -4.15 6.68 49.35
C SER A 139 -3.27 5.48 49.03
N ALA A 140 -3.60 4.73 47.97
CA ALA A 140 -2.86 3.56 47.52
C ALA A 140 -1.71 3.92 46.56
N ALA A 141 -1.78 5.10 45.92
CA ALA A 141 -0.74 5.61 45.01
C ALA A 141 0.63 5.71 45.70
N THR A 142 0.68 5.99 47.01
CA THR A 142 1.93 6.07 47.78
C THR A 142 2.39 4.72 48.34
N GLN A 143 1.62 3.64 48.14
CA GLN A 143 1.87 2.30 48.70
C GLN A 143 2.45 1.33 47.66
N GLY A 144 2.69 1.81 46.44
CA GLY A 144 3.29 1.06 45.35
C GLY A 144 2.28 0.40 44.39
N PRO A 145 2.78 -0.18 43.29
CA PRO A 145 1.97 -0.54 42.13
C PRO A 145 0.86 -1.55 42.45
N VAL A 146 1.18 -2.57 43.24
CA VAL A 146 0.25 -3.66 43.58
C VAL A 146 -0.90 -3.16 44.47
N ALA A 147 -0.60 -2.27 45.42
CA ALA A 147 -1.61 -1.66 46.27
C ALA A 147 -2.53 -0.74 45.47
N TYR A 148 -1.95 0.05 44.56
CA TYR A 148 -2.69 0.91 43.65
C TYR A 148 -3.63 0.11 42.73
N GLN A 149 -3.14 -0.99 42.12
CA GLN A 149 -3.94 -1.89 41.31
C GLN A 149 -5.13 -2.47 42.08
N LYS A 150 -4.90 -2.96 43.30
CA LYS A 150 -5.98 -3.50 44.14
C LYS A 150 -7.04 -2.45 44.45
N ALA A 151 -6.63 -1.23 44.81
CA ALA A 151 -7.55 -0.13 45.08
C ALA A 151 -8.33 0.27 43.82
N PHE A 152 -7.69 0.22 42.65
CA PHE A 152 -8.33 0.47 41.36
C PHE A 152 -9.39 -0.58 41.05
N ASP A 153 -9.06 -1.87 41.20
CA ASP A 153 -10.00 -2.97 40.97
C ASP A 153 -11.22 -2.91 41.92
N ASP A 154 -10.98 -2.60 43.19
CA ASP A 154 -12.04 -2.44 44.19
C ASP A 154 -12.94 -1.24 43.85
N ALA A 155 -12.36 -0.14 43.36
CA ALA A 155 -13.10 1.04 42.91
C ALA A 155 -13.95 0.75 41.68
N VAL A 156 -13.42 0.01 40.70
CA VAL A 156 -14.15 -0.41 39.49
C VAL A 156 -15.30 -1.35 39.85
N LYS A 157 -15.09 -2.32 40.75
CA LYS A 157 -16.15 -3.23 41.23
C LYS A 157 -17.28 -2.51 41.97
N ALA A 158 -16.97 -1.40 42.63
CA ALA A 158 -17.95 -0.59 43.34
C ALA A 158 -18.83 0.27 42.40
N LEU A 159 -18.52 0.34 41.10
CA LEU A 159 -19.35 1.05 40.13
C LEU A 159 -20.64 0.28 39.80
N PRO A 160 -21.75 0.97 39.46
CA PRO A 160 -22.95 0.37 38.89
C PRO A 160 -22.64 -0.51 37.68
N ALA A 161 -23.35 -1.63 37.51
CA ALA A 161 -23.04 -2.64 36.47
C ALA A 161 -23.04 -2.09 35.03
N ASP A 162 -23.88 -1.10 34.75
CA ASP A 162 -23.95 -0.36 33.48
C ASP A 162 -22.72 0.54 33.25
N LYS A 163 -22.06 0.97 34.33
CA LYS A 163 -20.81 1.76 34.30
C LYS A 163 -19.54 0.91 34.44
N GLN A 164 -19.68 -0.39 34.72
CA GLN A 164 -18.56 -1.36 34.69
C GLN A 164 -18.10 -1.72 33.26
N PHE A 165 -18.84 -1.29 32.23
CA PHE A 165 -18.52 -1.52 30.82
C PHE A 165 -17.78 -0.34 30.15
N GLU A 166 -17.31 0.64 30.90
CA GLU A 166 -16.38 1.65 30.37
C GLU A 166 -15.14 0.92 29.78
N PRO A 167 -14.64 1.30 28.59
CA PRO A 167 -13.70 0.51 27.77
C PRO A 167 -12.50 -0.11 28.51
N LEU A 168 -11.99 0.54 29.55
CA LEU A 168 -10.89 0.05 30.38
C LEU A 168 -11.29 -1.00 31.43
N ALA A 169 -12.48 -0.91 32.00
CA ALA A 169 -13.01 -1.93 32.92
C ALA A 169 -13.28 -3.26 32.16
N ALA A 170 -13.52 -3.20 30.86
CA ALA A 170 -13.59 -4.35 29.99
C ALA A 170 -12.20 -4.92 29.61
N ILE A 171 -11.19 -4.09 29.33
CA ILE A 171 -9.81 -4.57 29.02
C ILE A 171 -9.15 -5.22 30.23
N GLY A 172 -9.29 -4.64 31.42
CA GLY A 172 -8.84 -5.25 32.68
C GLY A 172 -9.51 -6.59 32.97
N LYS A 173 -10.72 -6.81 32.45
CA LYS A 173 -11.49 -8.04 32.63
C LYS A 173 -11.23 -9.09 31.53
N LEU A 174 -11.10 -8.68 30.26
CA LEU A 174 -10.99 -9.58 29.11
C LEU A 174 -9.61 -10.23 28.95
N THR A 175 -8.52 -9.54 29.30
CA THR A 175 -7.16 -10.15 29.22
C THR A 175 -6.74 -10.81 30.53
N LEU A 176 -7.29 -10.38 31.68
CA LEU A 176 -6.93 -10.91 32.98
C LEU A 176 -7.78 -12.11 33.38
N ASP A 177 -9.08 -12.15 33.09
CA ASP A 177 -9.92 -13.28 33.52
C ASP A 177 -9.55 -14.55 32.75
N ALA A 178 -9.53 -14.54 31.42
CA ALA A 178 -9.29 -15.78 30.64
C ALA A 178 -7.89 -16.37 30.87
N ALA A 179 -6.86 -15.53 30.94
CA ALA A 179 -5.48 -15.98 31.00
C ALA A 179 -5.00 -16.21 32.44
N SER A 180 -5.56 -15.51 33.46
CA SER A 180 -5.30 -15.84 34.86
C SER A 180 -6.16 -17.00 35.35
N GLU A 181 -7.38 -17.21 34.85
CA GLU A 181 -8.22 -18.36 35.24
C GLU A 181 -7.55 -19.69 34.89
N PHE A 182 -6.92 -19.79 33.71
CA PHE A 182 -6.17 -21.00 33.33
C PHE A 182 -4.98 -21.25 34.26
N ASP A 183 -4.16 -20.24 34.52
CA ASP A 183 -3.00 -20.37 35.42
C ASP A 183 -3.45 -20.57 36.88
N LYS A 184 -4.54 -19.94 37.35
CA LYS A 184 -5.15 -20.16 38.67
C LYS A 184 -5.68 -21.59 38.80
N LYS A 185 -6.30 -22.12 37.76
CA LYS A 185 -6.76 -23.51 37.69
C LYS A 185 -5.57 -24.47 37.77
N ASN A 186 -4.51 -24.27 36.97
CA ASN A 186 -3.31 -25.11 37.01
C ASN A 186 -2.55 -25.00 38.35
N ALA A 187 -2.51 -23.81 38.96
CA ALA A 187 -1.87 -23.60 40.26
C ALA A 187 -2.55 -24.36 41.41
N THR A 188 -3.82 -24.72 41.24
CA THR A 188 -4.66 -25.42 42.22
C THR A 188 -5.06 -26.84 41.80
N ASP A 189 -4.78 -27.25 40.56
CA ASP A 189 -5.18 -28.55 40.02
C ASP A 189 -4.51 -29.70 40.81
N PRO A 190 -5.30 -30.61 41.43
CA PRO A 190 -4.76 -31.76 42.14
C PRO A 190 -3.86 -32.66 41.26
N LYS A 191 -4.09 -32.68 39.94
CA LYS A 191 -3.36 -33.51 38.97
C LYS A 191 -2.10 -32.86 38.42
N ALA A 192 -1.92 -31.56 38.59
CA ALA A 192 -0.72 -30.86 38.14
C ALA A 192 0.48 -31.17 39.05
N THR A 193 1.64 -31.35 38.42
CA THR A 193 2.94 -31.53 39.06
C THR A 193 3.34 -30.30 39.88
N ALA A 194 4.31 -30.47 40.79
CA ALA A 194 4.84 -29.36 41.58
C ALA A 194 5.48 -28.27 40.70
N GLU A 195 6.13 -28.67 39.59
CA GLU A 195 6.74 -27.76 38.63
C GLU A 195 5.68 -26.95 37.86
N GLU A 196 4.62 -27.59 37.38
CA GLU A 196 3.50 -26.90 36.70
C GLU A 196 2.81 -25.90 37.62
N LYS A 197 2.60 -26.26 38.89
CA LYS A 197 2.04 -25.33 39.90
C LYS A 197 2.96 -24.16 40.19
N ALA A 198 4.27 -24.40 40.26
CA ALA A 198 5.25 -23.34 40.48
C ALA A 198 5.31 -22.39 39.27
N ALA A 199 5.32 -22.92 38.05
CA ALA A 199 5.29 -22.14 36.81
C ALA A 199 4.01 -21.31 36.70
N ALA A 200 2.84 -21.88 37.02
CA ALA A 200 1.57 -21.17 37.00
C ALA A 200 1.53 -20.03 38.02
N LYS A 201 2.00 -20.26 39.25
CA LYS A 201 2.12 -19.20 40.28
C LYS A 201 3.11 -18.10 39.87
N ALA A 202 4.23 -18.46 39.23
CA ALA A 202 5.19 -17.49 38.72
C ALA A 202 4.58 -16.64 37.59
N SER A 203 3.86 -17.26 36.65
CA SER A 203 3.13 -16.57 35.57
C SER A 203 2.12 -15.56 36.13
N ILE A 204 1.31 -15.95 37.11
CA ILE A 204 0.35 -15.06 37.78
C ILE A 204 1.07 -13.85 38.38
N LYS A 205 2.14 -14.07 39.14
CA LYS A 205 2.89 -12.99 39.80
C LYS A 205 3.49 -12.00 38.79
N VAL A 206 4.04 -12.49 37.69
CA VAL A 206 4.59 -11.63 36.62
C VAL A 206 3.49 -10.75 36.02
N ARG A 207 2.31 -11.32 35.76
CA ARG A 207 1.18 -10.58 35.18
C ARG A 207 0.56 -9.57 36.15
N GLU A 208 0.43 -9.94 37.43
CA GLU A 208 -0.02 -9.00 38.46
C GLU A 208 0.94 -7.81 38.60
N SER A 209 2.25 -8.07 38.55
CA SER A 209 3.27 -7.01 38.56
C SER A 209 3.21 -6.13 37.31
N ASP A 210 3.04 -6.73 36.13
CA ASP A 210 2.95 -6.00 34.86
C ASP A 210 1.67 -5.15 34.77
N LEU A 211 0.54 -5.69 35.21
CA LEU A 211 -0.71 -4.94 35.31
C LEU A 211 -0.57 -3.75 36.27
N ALA A 212 0.03 -4.00 37.43
CA ALA A 212 0.25 -2.96 38.42
C ALA A 212 1.12 -1.81 37.89
N ALA A 213 2.21 -2.13 37.17
CA ALA A 213 3.04 -1.14 36.50
C ALA A 213 2.28 -0.38 35.39
N THR A 214 1.44 -1.08 34.63
CA THR A 214 0.58 -0.46 33.60
C THR A 214 -0.39 0.54 34.23
N THR A 215 -1.04 0.16 35.31
CA THR A 215 -2.03 1.00 35.98
C THR A 215 -1.40 2.23 36.64
N GLU A 216 -0.18 2.11 37.16
CA GLU A 216 0.60 3.26 37.63
C GLU A 216 0.96 4.21 36.48
N ARG A 217 1.40 3.70 35.32
CA ARG A 217 1.72 4.53 34.14
C ARG A 217 0.51 5.23 33.53
N VAL A 218 -0.62 4.53 33.44
CA VAL A 218 -1.84 5.02 32.77
C VAL A 218 -2.69 5.87 33.73
N GLY A 219 -2.64 5.57 35.03
CA GLY A 219 -3.46 6.18 36.08
C GLY A 219 -3.52 7.72 36.06
N PRO A 220 -2.39 8.44 36.04
CA PRO A 220 -2.37 9.90 36.01
C PRO A 220 -3.20 10.50 34.87
N PHE A 221 -3.14 9.91 33.67
CA PHE A 221 -3.86 10.39 32.49
C PHE A 221 -5.37 10.12 32.55
N LEU A 222 -5.77 9.07 33.25
CA LEU A 222 -7.18 8.70 33.40
C LEU A 222 -7.88 9.45 34.53
N LEU A 223 -7.15 9.68 35.61
CA LEU A 223 -7.70 10.16 36.88
C LEU A 223 -7.47 11.66 37.09
N ASP A 224 -6.45 12.23 36.43
CA ASP A 224 -6.11 13.65 36.48
C ASP A 224 -5.85 14.19 35.06
N ALA A 225 -6.84 14.03 34.18
CA ALA A 225 -6.76 14.48 32.79
C ALA A 225 -6.61 16.02 32.65
N ALA A 226 -6.90 16.79 33.70
CA ALA A 226 -6.73 18.24 33.71
C ALA A 226 -5.24 18.63 33.71
N ASN A 227 -4.42 17.93 34.51
CA ASN A 227 -2.98 18.15 34.54
C ASN A 227 -2.22 17.26 33.56
N ASN A 228 -2.81 16.13 33.15
CA ASN A 228 -2.23 15.15 32.24
C ASN A 228 -3.09 15.02 30.97
N PRO A 229 -3.04 16.01 30.05
CA PRO A 229 -3.90 16.02 28.88
C PRO A 229 -3.59 14.81 27.99
N ARG A 230 -4.65 14.09 27.61
CA ARG A 230 -4.61 12.91 26.74
C ARG A 230 -4.60 13.28 25.26
N THR A 231 -3.65 14.14 24.90
CA THR A 231 -3.46 14.61 23.52
C THR A 231 -2.15 14.06 22.98
N LEU A 232 -2.06 13.90 21.66
CA LEU A 232 -0.80 13.50 21.01
C LEU A 232 0.30 14.58 21.11
N ASP A 233 -0.01 15.76 21.64
CA ASP A 233 0.98 16.80 21.97
C ASP A 233 1.68 16.54 23.30
N ASN A 234 1.17 15.62 24.12
CA ASN A 234 1.77 15.23 25.38
C ASN A 234 2.71 14.00 25.15
N PRO A 235 4.04 14.17 25.22
CA PRO A 235 4.97 13.08 24.92
C PRO A 235 4.87 11.92 25.92
N GLU A 236 4.52 12.17 27.17
CA GLU A 236 4.33 11.11 28.16
C GLU A 236 3.08 10.27 27.85
N TRP A 237 2.01 10.91 27.37
CA TRP A 237 0.82 10.19 26.91
C TRP A 237 1.13 9.34 25.67
N VAL A 238 1.90 9.88 24.73
CA VAL A 238 2.34 9.15 23.54
C VAL A 238 3.18 7.92 23.91
N ASP A 239 4.11 8.04 24.87
CA ASP A 239 4.90 6.91 25.40
C ASP A 239 4.01 5.84 26.06
N VAL A 240 3.03 6.27 26.88
CA VAL A 240 2.07 5.35 27.51
C VAL A 240 1.30 4.55 26.46
N LEU A 241 0.91 5.19 25.36
CA LEU A 241 0.22 4.52 24.26
C LEU A 241 1.16 3.60 23.48
N LEU A 242 2.35 4.05 23.10
CA LEU A 242 3.26 3.33 22.22
C LEU A 242 3.95 2.15 22.89
N HIS A 243 4.41 2.33 24.13
CA HIS A 243 5.36 1.43 24.78
C HIS A 243 4.73 0.60 25.89
N ASP A 244 5.07 -0.69 25.92
CA ASP A 244 4.80 -1.57 27.06
C ASP A 244 5.74 -1.26 28.25
N ASN A 245 5.62 -2.03 29.33
CA ASN A 245 6.43 -1.79 30.54
C ASN A 245 7.90 -2.20 30.40
N GLU A 246 8.25 -2.88 29.30
CA GLU A 246 9.64 -3.18 28.94
C GLU A 246 10.24 -2.09 28.04
N GLY A 247 9.49 -1.04 27.72
CA GLY A 247 9.93 0.03 26.80
C GLY A 247 9.94 -0.42 25.34
N LYS A 248 9.23 -1.49 24.97
CA LYS A 248 9.08 -1.93 23.58
C LYS A 248 7.74 -1.46 23.02
N ILE A 249 7.66 -1.32 21.70
CA ILE A 249 6.38 -1.07 21.05
C ILE A 249 5.37 -2.18 21.38
N ARG A 250 4.20 -1.78 21.88
CA ARG A 250 3.10 -2.68 22.24
C ARG A 250 2.71 -3.54 21.04
N LYS A 251 2.57 -4.85 21.26
CA LYS A 251 2.28 -5.82 20.19
C LYS A 251 1.13 -5.43 19.25
N PRO A 252 -0.03 -4.93 19.74
CA PRO A 252 -1.14 -4.53 18.86
C PRO A 252 -0.80 -3.35 17.92
N LEU A 253 0.20 -2.54 18.26
CA LEU A 253 0.62 -1.37 17.48
C LEU A 253 1.65 -1.71 16.41
N ARG A 254 2.17 -2.94 16.38
CA ARG A 254 3.23 -3.34 15.46
C ARG A 254 2.84 -3.38 13.99
N SER A 255 1.55 -3.26 13.69
CA SER A 255 1.09 -3.03 12.31
C SER A 255 1.37 -1.62 11.80
N SER A 256 1.55 -0.64 12.69
CA SER A 256 1.82 0.76 12.33
C SER A 256 3.19 1.23 12.83
N PHE A 257 3.71 0.65 13.92
CA PHE A 257 4.98 0.99 14.55
C PHE A 257 5.79 -0.29 14.74
N PHE A 258 6.72 -0.59 13.84
CA PHE A 258 7.45 -1.87 13.88
C PHE A 258 8.43 -1.94 15.07
N ASP A 259 9.10 -0.83 15.33
CA ASP A 259 10.05 -0.63 16.41
C ASP A 259 10.18 0.88 16.74
N ASP A 260 11.17 1.26 17.53
CA ASP A 260 11.39 2.64 17.96
C ASP A 260 11.84 3.60 16.84
N ARG A 261 12.21 3.10 15.66
CA ARG A 261 12.67 3.92 14.52
C ARG A 261 11.86 3.75 13.25
N HIS A 262 11.05 2.71 13.12
CA HIS A 262 10.32 2.43 11.89
C HIS A 262 8.80 2.42 12.15
N ALA A 263 8.09 3.28 11.44
CA ALA A 263 6.64 3.34 11.43
C ALA A 263 6.11 3.34 10.00
N GLN A 264 4.84 3.05 9.81
CA GLN A 264 4.20 3.09 8.50
C GLN A 264 2.83 3.73 8.51
N MET A 265 2.50 4.40 7.41
CA MET A 265 1.15 4.79 7.04
C MET A 265 0.67 3.86 5.93
N ILE A 266 -0.58 3.43 6.02
CA ILE A 266 -1.22 2.55 5.03
C ILE A 266 -2.16 3.40 4.18
N VAL A 267 -2.05 3.27 2.87
CA VAL A 267 -2.98 3.88 1.90
C VAL A 267 -3.61 2.75 1.10
N ARG A 268 -4.94 2.67 1.14
CA ARG A 268 -5.71 1.68 0.40
C ARG A 268 -6.30 2.34 -0.83
N LEU A 269 -5.99 1.80 -2.00
CA LEU A 269 -6.60 2.26 -3.25
C LEU A 269 -8.01 1.71 -3.40
N VAL A 270 -8.79 2.33 -4.28
CA VAL A 270 -10.13 1.82 -4.65
C VAL A 270 -10.05 0.41 -5.23
N GLY A 271 -11.06 -0.40 -4.92
CA GLY A 271 -11.17 -1.78 -5.41
C GLY A 271 -11.42 -1.85 -6.91
N ASN A 272 -10.97 -2.94 -7.54
CA ASN A 272 -11.23 -3.27 -8.94
C ASN A 272 -10.80 -2.19 -9.95
N ALA A 273 -9.84 -1.34 -9.56
CA ALA A 273 -9.27 -0.32 -10.41
C ALA A 273 -8.38 -0.92 -11.51
N ASP A 274 -8.37 -0.29 -12.68
CA ASP A 274 -7.39 -0.62 -13.71
C ASP A 274 -5.99 -0.09 -13.33
N ILE A 275 -4.96 -0.62 -13.99
CA ILE A 275 -3.55 -0.24 -13.74
C ILE A 275 -3.32 1.26 -13.90
N GLU A 276 -4.06 1.92 -14.79
CA GLU A 276 -3.90 3.35 -15.01
C GLU A 276 -4.38 4.14 -13.79
N THR A 277 -5.57 3.80 -13.29
CA THR A 277 -6.17 4.35 -12.06
C THR A 277 -5.31 4.02 -10.84
N GLU A 278 -4.88 2.77 -10.67
CA GLU A 278 -3.93 2.39 -9.61
C GLU A 278 -2.62 3.18 -9.71
N GLY A 279 -2.13 3.39 -10.93
CA GLY A 279 -0.94 4.21 -11.21
C GLY A 279 -1.13 5.68 -10.87
N GLN A 280 -2.32 6.26 -11.08
CA GLN A 280 -2.65 7.62 -10.64
C GLN A 280 -2.70 7.72 -9.12
N GLY A 281 -3.32 6.74 -8.44
CA GLY A 281 -3.26 6.63 -6.99
C GLY A 281 -1.83 6.58 -6.47
N ALA A 282 -0.96 5.79 -7.13
CA ALA A 282 0.46 5.73 -6.82
C ALA A 282 1.19 7.07 -6.97
N ILE A 283 0.90 7.80 -8.05
CA ILE A 283 1.43 9.16 -8.26
C ILE A 283 0.94 10.11 -7.16
N ALA A 284 -0.35 10.06 -6.81
CA ALA A 284 -0.94 10.94 -5.80
C ALA A 284 -0.22 10.79 -4.46
N VAL A 285 0.05 9.55 -4.02
CA VAL A 285 0.79 9.29 -2.78
C VAL A 285 2.26 9.72 -2.89
N LYS A 286 2.98 9.38 -3.98
CA LYS A 286 4.37 9.84 -4.19
C LYS A 286 4.46 11.37 -4.11
N LYS A 287 3.59 12.07 -4.84
CA LYS A 287 3.52 13.54 -4.90
C LYS A 287 3.08 14.18 -3.59
N ALA A 288 2.33 13.47 -2.74
CA ALA A 288 1.95 13.98 -1.42
C ALA A 288 3.13 14.01 -0.45
N PHE A 289 4.13 13.15 -0.63
CA PHE A 289 5.32 13.07 0.23
C PHE A 289 6.62 13.58 -0.42
N GLU A 290 6.62 13.91 -1.71
CA GLU A 290 7.80 14.37 -2.46
C GLU A 290 8.50 15.59 -1.82
N ASP A 291 7.72 16.58 -1.39
CA ASP A 291 8.23 17.82 -0.78
C ASP A 291 8.13 17.84 0.75
N VAL A 292 7.69 16.73 1.37
CA VAL A 292 7.46 16.66 2.81
C VAL A 292 8.77 16.34 3.53
N LYS A 293 9.34 17.36 4.18
CA LYS A 293 10.52 17.21 5.05
C LYS A 293 10.06 17.04 6.49
N LEU A 294 10.22 15.83 7.02
CA LEU A 294 10.03 15.54 8.43
C LEU A 294 11.31 15.83 9.19
N ASP A 295 11.15 16.27 10.43
CA ASP A 295 12.25 16.55 11.34
C ASP A 295 12.70 15.22 11.96
N GLY A 296 13.97 14.85 11.75
CA GLY A 296 14.56 13.61 12.27
C GLY A 296 14.06 12.32 11.60
N ALA A 297 13.38 12.40 10.45
CA ALA A 297 12.83 11.23 9.78
C ALA A 297 12.88 11.33 8.24
N THR A 298 13.03 10.17 7.61
CA THR A 298 12.98 9.98 6.17
C THR A 298 11.74 9.19 5.76
N THR A 299 11.24 9.46 4.56
CA THR A 299 10.02 8.82 4.03
C THR A 299 10.30 8.05 2.76
N VAL A 300 9.68 6.87 2.64
CA VAL A 300 9.73 6.05 1.41
C VAL A 300 8.32 5.59 1.08
N VAL A 301 7.85 5.94 -0.12
CA VAL A 301 6.57 5.47 -0.66
C VAL A 301 6.80 4.19 -1.45
N THR A 302 6.06 3.12 -1.12
CA THR A 302 6.16 1.82 -1.77
C THR A 302 4.80 1.13 -1.89
N GLY A 303 4.77 -0.01 -2.57
CA GLY A 303 3.57 -0.80 -2.85
C GLY A 303 3.60 -1.37 -4.25
N ALA A 304 2.80 -2.42 -4.48
CA ALA A 304 2.68 -3.03 -5.81
C ALA A 304 2.27 -2.00 -6.90
N PRO A 305 1.34 -1.05 -6.68
CA PRO A 305 0.98 -0.06 -7.70
C PRO A 305 2.16 0.81 -8.15
N VAL A 306 3.02 1.23 -7.21
CA VAL A 306 4.21 2.03 -7.51
C VAL A 306 5.18 1.25 -8.40
N LEU A 307 5.47 0.00 -8.02
CA LEU A 307 6.41 -0.85 -8.74
C LEU A 307 5.89 -1.21 -10.13
N LEU A 308 4.61 -1.59 -10.22
CA LEU A 308 3.98 -1.95 -11.49
C LEU A 308 3.90 -0.76 -12.44
N LYS A 309 3.64 0.44 -11.91
CA LYS A 309 3.69 1.66 -12.69
C LYS A 309 5.09 1.95 -13.21
N ASP A 310 6.10 1.93 -12.34
CA ASP A 310 7.49 2.21 -12.72
C ASP A 310 7.98 1.18 -13.78
N ILE A 311 7.59 -0.10 -13.66
CA ILE A 311 7.83 -1.14 -14.67
C ILE A 311 7.09 -0.83 -15.97
N ASN A 312 5.81 -0.46 -15.92
CA ASN A 312 5.01 -0.18 -17.11
C ASN A 312 5.54 1.05 -17.88
N ASP A 313 5.91 2.11 -17.16
CA ASP A 313 6.54 3.31 -17.75
C ASP A 313 7.88 2.95 -18.40
N TYR A 314 8.71 2.16 -17.69
CA TYR A 314 9.99 1.67 -18.22
C TYR A 314 9.79 0.80 -19.47
N LEU A 315 8.81 -0.10 -19.48
CA LEU A 315 8.53 -0.95 -20.63
C LEU A 315 8.00 -0.12 -21.81
N ARG A 316 7.04 0.78 -21.59
CA ARG A 316 6.49 1.67 -22.63
C ARG A 316 7.58 2.55 -23.25
N GLY A 317 8.37 3.23 -22.42
CA GLY A 317 9.48 4.08 -22.87
C GLY A 317 10.62 3.29 -23.51
N GLY A 318 10.97 2.15 -22.90
CA GLY A 318 12.03 1.25 -23.37
C GLY A 318 11.73 0.63 -24.73
N ILE A 319 10.49 0.22 -24.98
CA ILE A 319 10.07 -0.34 -26.27
C ILE A 319 10.17 0.70 -27.38
N LEU A 320 9.69 1.93 -27.14
CA LEU A 320 9.77 3.00 -28.13
C LEU A 320 11.23 3.38 -28.43
N SER A 321 12.05 3.47 -27.38
CA SER A 321 13.48 3.78 -27.50
C SER A 321 14.23 2.66 -28.24
N LEU A 322 14.00 1.41 -27.88
CA LEU A 322 14.61 0.25 -28.53
C LEU A 322 14.18 0.11 -29.99
N GLY A 323 12.91 0.35 -30.29
CA GLY A 323 12.40 0.38 -31.66
C GLY A 323 13.05 1.49 -32.49
N ALA A 324 13.18 2.70 -31.95
CA ALA A 324 13.85 3.81 -32.62
C ALA A 324 15.34 3.51 -32.88
N ILE A 325 16.04 2.94 -31.89
CA ILE A 325 17.44 2.52 -32.03
C ILE A 325 17.58 1.42 -33.09
N ALA A 326 16.70 0.41 -33.09
CA ALA A 326 16.71 -0.66 -34.08
C ALA A 326 16.52 -0.12 -35.51
N ILE A 327 15.57 0.80 -35.70
CA ILE A 327 15.35 1.48 -36.99
C ILE A 327 16.60 2.29 -37.38
N ALA A 328 17.20 3.05 -36.46
CA ALA A 328 18.39 3.84 -36.74
C ALA A 328 19.58 2.95 -37.17
N ILE A 329 19.85 1.87 -36.43
CA ILE A 329 20.89 0.88 -36.77
C ILE A 329 20.61 0.28 -38.15
N MET A 330 19.34 -0.06 -38.43
CA MET A 330 18.96 -0.62 -39.72
C MET A 330 19.20 0.36 -40.88
N VAL A 331 18.84 1.64 -40.70
CA VAL A 331 19.15 2.68 -41.69
C VAL A 331 20.65 2.72 -41.95
N VAL A 332 21.48 2.71 -40.91
CA VAL A 332 22.95 2.70 -41.06
C VAL A 332 23.43 1.48 -41.84
N ILE A 333 22.95 0.28 -41.52
CA ILE A 333 23.32 -0.95 -42.24
C ILE A 333 22.96 -0.84 -43.72
N LEU A 334 21.73 -0.41 -44.04
CA LEU A 334 21.28 -0.26 -45.41
C LEU A 334 22.10 0.79 -46.18
N LEU A 335 22.48 1.89 -45.52
CA LEU A 335 23.33 2.92 -46.11
C LEU A 335 24.77 2.44 -46.34
N VAL A 336 25.33 1.58 -45.48
CA VAL A 336 26.73 1.12 -45.58
C VAL A 336 26.89 -0.06 -46.54
N PHE A 337 25.98 -1.04 -46.51
CA PHE A 337 26.18 -2.33 -47.20
C PHE A 337 25.54 -2.42 -48.59
N PHE A 338 24.59 -1.54 -48.96
CA PHE A 338 23.83 -1.69 -50.21
C PHE A 338 23.95 -0.46 -51.12
N ASP A 339 24.65 -0.54 -52.24
CA ASP A 339 24.81 0.58 -53.19
C ASP A 339 23.65 0.76 -54.18
N VAL A 340 22.42 0.83 -53.68
CA VAL A 340 21.20 0.96 -54.50
C VAL A 340 20.45 2.25 -54.20
N ARG A 341 19.86 2.89 -55.23
CA ARG A 341 19.13 4.17 -55.11
C ARG A 341 17.91 4.10 -54.18
N TRP A 342 17.28 2.93 -54.06
CA TRP A 342 16.05 2.70 -53.27
C TRP A 342 16.30 1.86 -52.01
N ARG A 343 17.52 1.91 -51.44
CA ARG A 343 17.94 1.08 -50.31
C ARG A 343 17.07 1.18 -49.04
N LEU A 344 16.34 2.29 -48.85
CA LEU A 344 15.42 2.48 -47.71
C LEU A 344 13.97 2.07 -48.01
N LEU A 345 13.65 1.73 -49.26
CA LEU A 345 12.30 1.35 -49.67
C LEU A 345 11.79 0.10 -48.90
N PRO A 346 12.60 -0.94 -48.67
CA PRO A 346 12.24 -2.06 -47.79
C PRO A 346 11.79 -1.61 -46.38
N LEU A 347 12.57 -0.71 -45.76
CA LEU A 347 12.26 -0.20 -44.43
C LEU A 347 10.95 0.60 -44.43
N ALA A 348 10.72 1.43 -45.45
CA ALA A 348 9.48 2.21 -45.59
C ALA A 348 8.24 1.31 -45.72
N VAL A 349 8.34 0.22 -46.51
CA VAL A 349 7.24 -0.75 -46.68
C VAL A 349 6.89 -1.41 -45.34
N ILE A 350 7.90 -1.72 -44.53
CA ILE A 350 7.70 -2.37 -43.24
C ILE A 350 7.10 -1.42 -42.21
N ILE A 351 7.54 -0.16 -42.17
CA ILE A 351 6.93 0.86 -41.31
C ILE A 351 5.45 1.01 -41.63
N VAL A 352 5.07 0.98 -42.91
CA VAL A 352 3.67 0.99 -43.33
C VAL A 352 2.94 -0.26 -42.80
N GLY A 353 3.52 -1.45 -42.99
CA GLY A 353 2.94 -2.70 -42.50
C GLY A 353 2.73 -2.73 -40.97
N VAL A 354 3.72 -2.28 -40.20
CA VAL A 354 3.65 -2.15 -38.74
C VAL A 354 2.58 -1.13 -38.34
N THR A 355 2.54 0.03 -39.01
CA THR A 355 1.50 1.05 -38.78
C THR A 355 0.11 0.47 -39.01
N TRP A 356 -0.06 -0.35 -40.03
CA TRP A 356 -1.35 -0.99 -40.33
C TRP A 356 -1.71 -2.03 -39.27
N ALA A 357 -0.77 -2.89 -38.89
CA ALA A 357 -1.00 -3.93 -37.88
C ALA A 357 -1.39 -3.34 -36.52
N PHE A 358 -0.59 -2.40 -36.01
CA PHE A 358 -0.82 -1.77 -34.71
C PHE A 358 -1.98 -0.77 -34.74
N GLY A 359 -2.15 -0.06 -35.85
CA GLY A 359 -3.30 0.82 -36.08
C GLY A 359 -4.62 0.07 -36.06
N LEU A 360 -4.69 -1.06 -36.78
CA LEU A 360 -5.86 -1.93 -36.78
C LEU A 360 -6.08 -2.56 -35.39
N ALA A 361 -5.03 -3.03 -34.72
CA ALA A 361 -5.13 -3.54 -33.36
C ALA A 361 -5.75 -2.51 -32.40
N GLY A 362 -5.36 -1.23 -32.51
CA GLY A 362 -5.93 -0.14 -31.71
C GLY A 362 -7.40 0.14 -32.04
N TYR A 363 -7.81 0.06 -33.31
CA TYR A 363 -9.23 0.17 -33.67
C TYR A 363 -10.08 -1.01 -33.20
N LEU A 364 -9.51 -2.21 -33.22
CA LEU A 364 -10.17 -3.43 -32.75
C LEU A 364 -10.15 -3.56 -31.21
N GLY A 365 -9.45 -2.66 -30.51
CA GLY A 365 -9.31 -2.72 -29.06
C GLY A 365 -8.58 -3.97 -28.59
N ILE A 366 -7.64 -4.49 -29.39
CA ILE A 366 -6.87 -5.68 -29.03
C ILE A 366 -5.83 -5.27 -27.98
N PRO A 367 -5.92 -5.80 -26.74
CA PRO A 367 -4.97 -5.46 -25.70
C PRO A 367 -3.58 -6.01 -26.03
N LEU A 368 -2.57 -5.15 -25.96
CA LEU A 368 -1.17 -5.49 -26.14
C LEU A 368 -0.53 -5.86 -24.81
N SER A 369 -0.08 -7.10 -24.71
CA SER A 369 0.74 -7.58 -23.60
C SER A 369 2.23 -7.34 -23.87
N VAL A 370 3.06 -7.48 -22.83
CA VAL A 370 4.53 -7.40 -22.97
C VAL A 370 5.04 -8.36 -24.06
N VAL A 371 4.42 -9.53 -24.19
CA VAL A 371 4.78 -10.55 -25.20
C VAL A 371 4.47 -10.09 -26.62
N THR A 372 3.28 -9.52 -26.86
CA THR A 372 2.89 -9.05 -28.20
C THR A 372 3.73 -7.86 -28.64
N ILE A 373 4.12 -7.00 -27.70
CA ILE A 373 4.95 -5.83 -27.98
C ILE A 373 6.42 -6.24 -28.23
N ALA A 374 6.95 -7.21 -27.48
CA ALA A 374 8.28 -7.77 -27.72
C ALA A 374 8.42 -8.42 -29.11
N GLY A 375 7.30 -8.79 -29.74
CA GLY A 375 7.28 -9.25 -31.13
C GLY A 375 7.62 -8.16 -32.16
N LEU A 376 7.51 -6.87 -31.85
CA LEU A 376 7.72 -5.78 -32.81
C LEU A 376 9.15 -5.72 -33.37
N PRO A 377 10.23 -5.74 -32.55
CA PRO A 377 11.60 -5.81 -33.07
C PRO A 377 11.85 -7.05 -33.93
N VAL A 378 11.26 -8.20 -33.56
CA VAL A 378 11.38 -9.46 -34.33
C VAL A 378 10.67 -9.34 -35.68
N MET A 379 9.45 -8.80 -35.70
CA MET A 379 8.71 -8.55 -36.94
C MET A 379 9.43 -7.58 -37.87
N LEU A 380 10.05 -6.52 -37.32
CA LEU A 380 10.89 -5.61 -38.10
C LEU A 380 12.07 -6.35 -38.73
N GLY A 381 12.81 -7.15 -37.94
CA GLY A 381 13.96 -7.91 -38.44
C GLY A 381 13.59 -8.89 -39.57
N VAL A 382 12.55 -9.70 -39.36
CA VAL A 382 12.06 -10.67 -40.36
C VAL A 382 11.48 -9.97 -41.59
N GLY A 383 10.73 -8.88 -41.40
CA GLY A 383 10.14 -8.12 -42.50
C GLY A 383 11.20 -7.56 -43.44
N ILE A 384 12.35 -7.14 -42.89
CA ILE A 384 13.46 -6.59 -43.67
C ILE A 384 14.12 -7.69 -44.48
N ASP A 385 14.35 -8.86 -43.89
CA ASP A 385 14.91 -10.02 -44.60
C ASP A 385 14.06 -10.38 -45.84
N TYR A 386 12.73 -10.46 -45.68
CA TYR A 386 11.82 -10.70 -46.82
C TYR A 386 11.76 -9.59 -47.86
N ALA A 387 12.07 -8.35 -47.49
CA ALA A 387 12.06 -7.22 -48.42
C ALA A 387 13.41 -7.05 -49.13
N ILE A 388 14.47 -7.68 -48.61
CA ILE A 388 15.80 -7.75 -49.24
C ILE A 388 15.92 -8.96 -50.18
N GLN A 389 15.35 -10.12 -49.82
CA GLN A 389 15.25 -11.32 -50.67
C GLN A 389 14.33 -11.10 -51.86
#